data_AF-A0A6N2S2I9-F1
#
_entry.id   AF-A0A6N2S2I9-F1
#
_cell.length_a   1.000
_cell.length_b   1.000
_cell.length_c   1.000
_cell.angle_alpha   90.00
_cell.angle_beta   90.00
_cell.angle_gamma   90.00
#
_symmetry.space_group_name_H-M   'P 1'
#
loop_
_entity.id
_entity.type
_entity.pdbx_description
1 polymer ?
#
loop_
_entity_poly.entity_id
_entity_poly.type
_entity_poly.pdbx_seq_one_letter_code
_entity_poly.pdbx_strand_id
1 'polypeptide(L)'
;MFQLLVNADGGLTTAGYAVSALAVILLAAAVIFFCSKNSSTRKMTTQQLVTCAVALALAYVTSYIKLFKLPFGGSVTLFSMLFIVLIGYWYGPKIGILTGLVYGIFQFLQEPYVLSLFQVCCDYILAFGAMGIAGFFSKSKKHGLVKAYLAAILARGAFHALGGYLYWMDYMPSNFPKSLTALYPIIYNYSFILAEGILTVIVISIPAVSKALNQIRTATTNPGLYKTPAANK
;
A
#
# COMPACT_ATOMS: atom_id res chain seq x y z
N MET A 1 0.22 12.25 28.55
CA MET A 1 0.91 12.40 27.24
C MET A 1 0.10 11.78 26.10
N PHE A 2 -0.38 10.53 26.21
CA PHE A 2 -1.16 9.88 25.15
C PHE A 2 -2.49 10.62 24.82
N GLN A 3 -3.23 11.06 25.86
CA GLN A 3 -4.46 11.85 25.73
C GLN A 3 -4.28 13.26 25.11
N LEU A 4 -3.03 13.76 25.02
CA LEU A 4 -2.75 15.02 24.32
C LEU A 4 -2.73 14.82 22.81
N LEU A 5 -2.27 13.65 22.34
CA LEU A 5 -2.05 13.33 20.94
C LEU A 5 -3.21 12.53 20.33
N VAL A 6 -3.84 11.69 21.14
CA VAL A 6 -4.91 10.77 20.74
C VAL A 6 -6.17 11.12 21.54
N ASN A 7 -7.30 11.22 20.85
CA ASN A 7 -8.60 11.48 21.45
C ASN A 7 -9.22 10.20 22.04
N ALA A 8 -10.36 10.33 22.73
CA ALA A 8 -11.03 9.19 23.37
C ALA A 8 -11.49 8.11 22.38
N ASP A 9 -11.72 8.48 21.12
CA ASP A 9 -12.15 7.57 20.06
C ASP A 9 -10.99 6.89 19.32
N GLY A 10 -9.73 7.15 19.73
CA GLY A 10 -8.53 6.60 19.10
C GLY A 10 -7.99 7.40 17.91
N GLY A 11 -8.67 8.48 17.49
CA GLY A 11 -8.20 9.40 16.44
C GLY A 11 -7.14 10.40 16.94
N LEU A 12 -6.52 11.13 16.02
CA LEU A 12 -5.55 12.18 16.37
C LEU A 12 -6.23 13.50 16.78
N THR A 13 -5.67 14.16 17.78
CA THR A 13 -5.97 15.58 18.09
C THR A 13 -5.20 16.51 17.15
N THR A 14 -5.47 17.82 17.18
CA THR A 14 -4.67 18.81 16.44
C THR A 14 -3.18 18.73 16.79
N ALA A 15 -2.84 18.55 18.07
CA ALA A 15 -1.46 18.34 18.51
C ALA A 15 -0.92 17.00 17.99
N GLY A 16 -1.74 15.95 17.97
CA GLY A 16 -1.43 14.66 17.36
C GLY A 16 -1.02 14.80 15.89
N TYR A 17 -1.82 15.48 15.07
CA TYR A 17 -1.49 15.76 13.66
C TYR A 17 -0.19 16.55 13.50
N ALA A 18 0.03 17.58 14.33
CA ALA A 18 1.26 18.37 14.29
C ALA A 18 2.49 17.50 14.59
N VAL A 19 2.42 16.65 15.61
CA VAL A 19 3.49 15.71 15.96
C VAL A 19 3.70 14.66 14.88
N SER A 20 2.63 14.11 14.29
CA SER A 20 2.73 13.18 13.16
C SER A 20 3.39 13.82 11.95
N ALA A 21 3.02 15.06 11.60
CA ALA A 21 3.64 15.79 10.50
C ALA A 21 5.14 16.02 10.74
N LEU A 22 5.52 16.43 11.95
CA LEU A 22 6.94 16.57 12.35
C LEU A 22 7.69 15.23 12.26
N ALA A 23 7.08 14.14 12.74
CA ALA A 23 7.69 12.82 12.66
C ALA A 23 7.92 12.38 11.21
N VAL A 24 6.97 12.65 10.31
CA VAL A 24 7.11 12.38 8.86
C VAL A 24 8.24 13.20 8.25
N ILE A 25 8.37 14.49 8.60
CA ILE A 25 9.46 15.36 8.11
C ILE A 25 10.82 14.84 8.59
N LEU A 26 10.93 14.46 9.87
CA LEU A 26 12.15 13.91 10.44
C LEU A 26 12.52 12.56 9.79
N LEU A 27 11.54 11.69 9.55
CA LEU A 27 11.73 10.43 8.82
C LEU A 27 12.22 10.68 7.39
N ALA A 28 11.61 11.61 6.67
CA ALA A 28 12.03 11.98 5.32
C ALA A 28 13.48 12.52 5.33
N ALA A 29 13.82 13.40 6.26
CA ALA A 29 15.17 13.94 6.41
C ALA A 29 16.20 12.84 6.73
N ALA A 30 15.86 11.91 7.63
CA ALA A 30 16.71 10.77 7.95
C ALA A 30 16.94 9.88 6.72
N VAL A 31 15.87 9.53 5.99
CA VAL A 31 15.97 8.74 4.75
C VAL A 31 16.88 9.45 3.74
N ILE A 32 16.69 10.75 3.51
CA ILE A 32 17.54 11.55 2.60
C ILE A 32 19.00 11.51 3.05
N PHE A 33 19.27 11.71 4.34
CA PHE A 33 20.62 11.68 4.89
C PHE A 33 21.30 10.32 4.69
N PHE A 34 20.63 9.22 5.03
CA PHE A 34 21.16 7.87 4.87
C PHE A 34 21.31 7.47 3.39
N CYS A 35 20.38 7.88 2.53
CA CYS A 35 20.48 7.65 1.08
C CYS A 35 21.58 8.48 0.43
N SER A 36 21.79 9.73 0.87
CA SER A 36 22.87 10.60 0.38
C SER A 36 24.26 10.06 0.74
N LYS A 37 24.38 9.40 1.89
CA LYS A 37 25.65 8.79 2.32
C LYS A 37 25.98 7.50 1.55
N ASN A 38 24.97 6.82 0.99
CA ASN A 38 25.13 5.56 0.28
C ASN A 38 24.97 5.74 -1.25
N SER A 39 26.05 6.18 -1.89
CA SER A 39 26.16 6.48 -3.33
C SER A 39 25.96 5.28 -4.29
N SER A 40 25.80 4.07 -3.77
CA SER A 40 25.63 2.86 -4.60
C SER A 40 24.24 2.70 -5.24
N THR A 41 23.31 3.63 -4.99
CA THR A 41 21.94 3.53 -5.50
C THR A 41 21.84 4.07 -6.93
N ARG A 42 21.29 3.25 -7.84
CA ARG A 42 21.01 3.65 -9.22
C ARG A 42 20.02 4.82 -9.18
N LYS A 43 20.41 6.00 -9.66
CA LYS A 43 19.54 7.17 -9.71
C LYS A 43 18.31 6.86 -10.57
N MET A 44 17.12 7.13 -10.04
CA MET A 44 15.89 7.07 -10.83
C MET A 44 15.89 8.20 -11.85
N THR A 45 15.38 7.94 -13.04
CA THR A 45 15.14 9.01 -14.02
C THR A 45 13.97 9.88 -13.56
N THR A 46 13.90 11.12 -14.05
CA THR A 46 12.77 12.02 -13.80
C THR A 46 11.44 11.37 -14.16
N GLN A 47 11.38 10.65 -15.29
CA GLN A 47 10.19 9.94 -15.73
C GLN A 47 9.75 8.87 -14.73
N GLN A 48 10.69 8.09 -14.16
CA GLN A 48 10.38 7.08 -13.16
C GLN A 48 9.85 7.72 -11.88
N LEU A 49 10.45 8.82 -11.41
CA LEU A 49 9.99 9.56 -10.24
C LEU A 49 8.57 10.10 -10.42
N VAL A 50 8.31 10.75 -11.56
CA VAL A 50 6.97 11.29 -11.89
C VAL A 50 5.95 10.16 -11.99
N THR A 51 6.32 9.02 -12.60
CA THR A 51 5.41 7.86 -12.70
C THR A 51 5.05 7.32 -11.32
N CYS A 52 6.02 7.19 -10.40
CA CYS A 52 5.75 6.82 -9.02
C CYS A 52 4.84 7.83 -8.32
N ALA A 53 5.10 9.13 -8.47
CA ALA A 53 4.30 10.18 -7.84
C ALA A 53 2.84 10.16 -8.33
N VAL A 54 2.62 10.02 -9.63
CA VAL A 54 1.27 9.92 -10.22
C VAL A 54 0.56 8.65 -9.75
N ALA A 55 1.22 7.49 -9.77
CA ALA A 55 0.62 6.25 -9.30
C ALA A 55 0.32 6.28 -7.79
N LEU A 56 1.19 6.89 -6.97
CA LEU A 56 0.94 7.10 -5.54
C LEU A 56 -0.25 8.05 -5.30
N ALA A 57 -0.35 9.14 -6.08
CA ALA A 57 -1.49 10.05 -6.02
C ALA A 57 -2.80 9.35 -6.43
N LEU A 58 -2.77 8.51 -7.48
CA LEU A 58 -3.91 7.69 -7.87
C LEU A 58 -4.30 6.70 -6.77
N ALA A 59 -3.34 6.03 -6.14
CA ALA A 59 -3.60 5.15 -5.00
C ALA A 59 -4.33 5.93 -3.88
N TYR A 60 -3.84 7.11 -3.55
CA TYR A 60 -4.43 7.95 -2.51
C TYR A 60 -5.84 8.43 -2.86
N VAL A 61 -6.06 8.99 -4.06
CA VAL A 61 -7.40 9.44 -4.47
C VAL A 61 -8.40 8.28 -4.54
N THR A 62 -7.99 7.14 -5.07
CA THR A 62 -8.86 5.96 -5.17
C THR A 62 -9.14 5.29 -3.83
N SER A 63 -8.32 5.54 -2.79
CA SER A 63 -8.59 5.06 -1.42
C SER A 63 -9.82 5.74 -0.80
N TYR A 64 -10.14 6.97 -1.20
CA TYR A 64 -11.35 7.68 -0.79
C TYR A 64 -12.62 7.08 -1.41
N ILE A 65 -12.49 6.44 -2.58
CA ILE A 65 -13.62 5.83 -3.28
C ILE A 65 -13.82 4.41 -2.74
N LYS A 66 -14.60 4.31 -1.67
CA LYS A 66 -14.92 3.04 -0.99
C LYS A 66 -16.18 2.43 -1.59
N LEU A 67 -16.03 1.33 -2.33
CA LEU A 67 -17.15 0.55 -2.86
C LEU A 67 -17.94 -0.12 -1.73
N PHE A 68 -17.21 -0.61 -0.72
CA PHE A 68 -17.80 -1.15 0.51
C PHE A 68 -16.98 -0.67 1.71
N LYS A 69 -17.66 -0.25 2.77
CA LYS A 69 -17.05 0.15 4.04
C LYS A 69 -17.46 -0.84 5.11
N LEU A 70 -16.46 -1.39 5.80
CA LEU A 70 -16.61 -2.24 6.98
C LEU A 70 -16.24 -1.41 8.23
N PRO A 71 -16.52 -1.91 9.45
CA PRO A 71 -16.04 -1.29 10.69
C PRO A 71 -14.51 -1.12 10.74
N PHE A 72 -13.97 -0.49 11.78
CA PHE A 72 -12.54 -0.55 12.15
C PHE A 72 -11.54 -0.41 10.99
N GLY A 73 -11.81 0.50 10.04
CA GLY A 73 -10.92 0.77 8.89
C GLY A 73 -10.99 -0.21 7.71
N GLY A 74 -11.77 -1.30 7.80
CA GLY A 74 -11.94 -2.24 6.70
C GLY A 74 -12.67 -1.61 5.52
N SER A 75 -12.16 -1.76 4.29
CA SER A 75 -12.85 -1.26 3.09
C SER A 75 -12.39 -1.94 1.81
N VAL A 76 -13.31 -2.03 0.84
CA VAL A 76 -13.03 -2.37 -0.55
C VAL A 76 -12.97 -1.06 -1.32
N THR A 77 -11.78 -0.67 -1.77
CA THR A 77 -11.55 0.61 -2.46
C THR A 77 -11.56 0.45 -3.98
N LEU A 78 -11.52 1.55 -4.72
CA LEU A 78 -11.42 1.54 -6.18
C LEU A 78 -10.00 1.21 -6.66
N PHE A 79 -9.54 0.00 -6.38
CA PHE A 79 -8.25 -0.55 -6.80
C PHE A 79 -7.03 0.22 -6.26
N SER A 80 -7.13 0.86 -5.09
CA SER A 80 -6.02 1.65 -4.55
C SER A 80 -4.74 0.82 -4.35
N MET A 81 -4.89 -0.46 -3.99
CA MET A 81 -3.76 -1.38 -3.83
C MET A 81 -3.01 -1.64 -5.13
N LEU A 82 -3.71 -1.62 -6.27
CA LEU A 82 -3.10 -1.89 -7.58
C LEU A 82 -1.98 -0.89 -7.86
N PHE A 83 -2.21 0.40 -7.66
CA PHE A 83 -1.25 1.44 -8.03
C PHE A 83 0.05 1.36 -7.23
N ILE A 84 -0.01 0.99 -5.95
CA ILE A 84 1.18 0.74 -5.14
C ILE A 84 1.92 -0.51 -5.60
N VAL A 85 1.19 -1.58 -5.93
CA VAL A 85 1.78 -2.81 -6.49
C VAL A 85 2.44 -2.54 -7.83
N LEU A 86 1.85 -1.71 -8.70
CA LEU A 86 2.44 -1.34 -9.99
C LEU A 86 3.82 -0.73 -9.82
N ILE A 87 3.98 0.20 -8.87
CA ILE A 87 5.26 0.85 -8.57
C ILE A 87 6.31 -0.18 -8.16
N GLY A 88 5.98 -1.07 -7.23
CA GLY A 88 6.87 -2.16 -6.82
C GLY A 88 7.21 -3.08 -7.98
N TYR A 89 6.21 -3.57 -8.71
CA TYR A 89 6.38 -4.46 -9.86
C TYR A 89 7.22 -3.86 -10.99
N TRP A 90 7.13 -2.55 -11.23
CA TRP A 90 7.87 -1.88 -12.30
C TRP A 90 9.31 -1.56 -11.91
N TYR A 91 9.54 -1.07 -10.68
CA TYR A 91 10.83 -0.51 -10.27
C TYR A 91 11.58 -1.34 -9.22
N GLY A 92 11.02 -2.48 -8.82
CA GLY A 92 11.67 -3.44 -7.93
C GLY A 92 11.39 -3.21 -6.44
N PRO A 93 11.90 -4.10 -5.58
CA PRO A 93 11.45 -4.20 -4.19
C PRO A 93 11.84 -2.97 -3.36
N LYS A 94 13.00 -2.35 -3.61
CA LYS A 94 13.44 -1.16 -2.87
C LYS A 94 12.47 0.02 -3.06
N ILE A 95 12.10 0.30 -4.31
CA ILE A 95 11.17 1.39 -4.65
C ILE A 95 9.75 1.04 -4.20
N GLY A 96 9.35 -0.23 -4.34
CA GLY A 96 8.07 -0.72 -3.85
C GLY A 96 7.89 -0.57 -2.35
N ILE A 97 8.89 -0.96 -1.55
CA ILE A 97 8.87 -0.83 -0.08
C ILE A 97 8.79 0.65 0.30
N LEU A 98 9.66 1.51 -0.27
CA LEU A 98 9.65 2.93 0.04
C LEU A 98 8.30 3.59 -0.27
N THR A 99 7.75 3.29 -1.44
CA THR A 99 6.43 3.82 -1.85
C THR A 99 5.31 3.29 -0.94
N GLY A 100 5.36 2.01 -0.57
CA GLY A 100 4.43 1.41 0.39
C GLY A 100 4.47 2.11 1.74
N LEU A 101 5.67 2.43 2.25
CA LEU A 101 5.83 3.19 3.50
C LEU A 101 5.22 4.58 3.41
N VAL A 102 5.47 5.31 2.31
CA VAL A 102 4.87 6.64 2.09
C VAL A 102 3.35 6.55 2.00
N TYR A 103 2.83 5.57 1.26
CA TYR A 103 1.39 5.35 1.17
C TYR A 103 0.78 5.01 2.53
N GLY A 104 1.47 4.20 3.33
CA GLY A 104 1.10 3.89 4.71
C GLY A 104 0.97 5.12 5.60
N ILE A 105 1.91 6.06 5.50
CA ILE A 105 1.84 7.36 6.18
C ILE A 105 0.61 8.15 5.72
N PHE A 106 0.34 8.20 4.41
CA PHE A 106 -0.84 8.88 3.89
C PHE A 106 -2.15 8.26 4.40
N GLN A 107 -2.21 6.93 4.49
CA GLN A 107 -3.37 6.23 5.03
C GLN A 107 -3.56 6.49 6.52
N PHE A 108 -2.46 6.59 7.28
CA PHE A 108 -2.52 7.00 8.69
C PHE A 108 -3.04 8.43 8.85
N LEU A 109 -2.59 9.37 8.02
CA LEU A 109 -3.06 10.75 8.09
C LEU A 109 -4.51 10.91 7.61
N GLN A 110 -4.96 10.05 6.69
CA GLN A 110 -6.32 10.08 6.16
C GLN A 110 -7.36 9.56 7.16
N GLU A 111 -7.11 8.39 7.78
CA GLU A 111 -8.00 7.79 8.79
C GLU A 111 -7.17 7.29 9.98
N PRO A 112 -6.66 8.21 10.82
CA PRO A 112 -5.80 7.82 11.93
C PRO A 112 -6.59 7.08 13.00
N TYR A 113 -6.04 5.95 13.43
CA TYR A 113 -6.54 5.20 14.57
C TYR A 113 -5.36 4.60 15.36
N VAL A 114 -5.25 4.98 16.63
CA VAL A 114 -4.09 4.69 17.48
C VAL A 114 -4.55 3.98 18.75
N LEU A 115 -4.27 2.67 18.82
CA LEU A 115 -4.41 1.86 20.04
C LEU A 115 -3.07 1.73 20.77
N SER A 116 -1.98 1.61 20.00
CA SER A 116 -0.61 1.58 20.51
C SER A 116 0.36 1.92 19.39
N LEU A 117 1.61 2.23 19.73
CA LEU A 117 2.64 2.48 18.72
C LEU A 117 2.86 1.26 17.81
N PHE A 118 2.89 0.05 18.38
CA PHE A 118 3.12 -1.15 17.58
C PHE A 118 1.92 -1.52 16.72
N GLN A 119 0.69 -1.25 17.16
CA GLN A 119 -0.50 -1.34 16.31
C GLN A 119 -0.38 -0.41 15.10
N VAL A 120 -0.01 0.86 15.30
CA VAL A 120 0.21 1.80 14.19
C VAL A 120 1.28 1.28 13.23
N CYS A 121 2.35 0.67 13.75
CA CYS A 121 3.36 0.01 12.93
C CYS A 121 2.75 -1.14 12.11
N CYS A 122 1.98 -2.05 12.70
CA CYS A 122 1.33 -3.14 11.98
C CYS A 122 0.40 -2.62 10.89
N ASP A 123 -0.48 -1.69 11.22
CA ASP A 123 -1.62 -1.32 10.38
C ASP A 123 -1.21 -0.32 9.28
N TYR A 124 -0.26 0.57 9.54
CA TYR A 124 0.09 1.65 8.60
C TYR A 124 1.50 1.54 8.03
N ILE A 125 2.48 1.01 8.75
CA ILE A 125 3.88 1.00 8.28
C ILE A 125 4.23 -0.33 7.64
N LEU A 126 4.13 -1.41 8.41
CA LEU A 126 4.52 -2.75 8.01
C LEU A 126 3.56 -3.32 6.97
N ALA A 127 2.24 -3.19 7.15
CA ALA A 127 1.26 -3.69 6.19
C ALA A 127 1.45 -3.10 4.78
N PHE A 128 1.64 -1.78 4.67
CA PHE A 128 1.83 -1.12 3.38
C PHE A 128 3.26 -1.25 2.84
N GLY A 129 4.29 -1.18 3.69
CA GLY A 129 5.67 -1.44 3.30
C GLY A 129 5.87 -2.86 2.75
N ALA A 130 5.17 -3.84 3.33
CA ALA A 130 5.20 -5.24 2.89
C ALA A 130 4.63 -5.44 1.47
N MET A 131 3.74 -4.56 0.99
CA MET A 131 3.29 -4.61 -0.41
C MET A 131 4.45 -4.44 -1.40
N GLY A 132 5.58 -3.87 -0.96
CA GLY A 132 6.80 -3.77 -1.73
C GLY A 132 7.38 -5.10 -2.23
N ILE A 133 6.95 -6.25 -1.66
CA ILE A 133 7.35 -7.56 -2.17
C ILE A 133 6.90 -7.82 -3.62
N ALA A 134 5.92 -7.06 -4.12
CA ALA A 134 5.55 -7.01 -5.54
C ALA A 134 6.78 -6.86 -6.45
N GLY A 135 7.80 -6.13 -6.00
CA GLY A 135 8.99 -5.87 -6.80
C GLY A 135 9.90 -7.06 -7.03
N PHE A 136 9.83 -8.11 -6.21
CA PHE A 136 10.55 -9.37 -6.49
C PHE A 136 10.01 -10.07 -7.74
N PHE A 137 8.78 -9.76 -8.14
CA PHE A 137 8.18 -10.32 -9.33
C PHE A 137 8.44 -9.49 -10.59
N SER A 138 9.16 -8.36 -10.50
CA SER A 138 9.45 -7.47 -11.64
C SER A 138 10.01 -8.22 -12.86
N LYS A 139 10.86 -9.23 -12.66
CA LYS A 139 11.46 -10.01 -13.76
C LYS A 139 10.64 -11.24 -14.20
N SER A 140 9.45 -11.45 -13.63
CA SER A 140 8.60 -12.60 -13.95
C SER A 140 8.06 -12.52 -15.38
N LYS A 141 8.31 -13.56 -16.18
CA LYS A 141 7.91 -13.63 -17.59
C LYS A 141 6.43 -13.92 -17.81
N LYS A 142 5.82 -14.75 -16.96
CA LYS A 142 4.41 -15.20 -17.11
C LYS A 142 3.58 -14.78 -15.90
N HIS A 143 2.47 -14.10 -16.17
CA HIS A 143 1.52 -13.56 -15.17
C HIS A 143 2.21 -12.75 -14.05
N GLY A 144 3.28 -12.02 -14.41
CA GLY A 144 4.13 -11.35 -13.41
C GLY A 144 3.37 -10.37 -12.53
N LEU A 145 2.51 -9.52 -13.11
CA LEU A 145 1.71 -8.56 -12.35
C LEU A 145 0.70 -9.24 -11.41
N VAL A 146 0.02 -10.29 -11.86
CA VAL A 146 -0.94 -11.04 -11.01
C VAL A 146 -0.21 -11.66 -9.82
N LYS A 147 0.94 -12.30 -10.04
CA LYS A 147 1.77 -12.87 -8.96
C LYS A 147 2.27 -11.79 -7.98
N ALA A 148 2.73 -10.66 -8.53
CA ALA A 148 3.17 -9.52 -7.73
C ALA A 148 2.04 -9.00 -6.83
N TYR A 149 0.84 -8.85 -7.40
CA TYR A 149 -0.32 -8.36 -6.70
C TYR A 149 -0.79 -9.31 -5.61
N LEU A 150 -0.93 -10.61 -5.93
CA LEU A 150 -1.32 -11.63 -4.94
C LEU A 150 -0.32 -11.70 -3.78
N ALA A 151 0.98 -11.69 -4.06
CA ALA A 151 1.99 -11.66 -3.02
C ALA A 151 1.83 -10.41 -2.13
N ALA A 152 1.70 -9.23 -2.73
CA ALA A 152 1.58 -7.98 -1.99
C ALA A 152 0.35 -7.93 -1.06
N ILE A 153 -0.83 -8.34 -1.54
CA ILE A 153 -2.05 -8.31 -0.72
C ILE A 153 -2.01 -9.35 0.42
N LEU A 154 -1.35 -10.50 0.20
CA LEU A 154 -1.12 -11.49 1.25
C LEU A 154 -0.14 -10.95 2.30
N ALA A 155 0.94 -10.29 1.88
CA ALA A 155 1.89 -9.69 2.82
C ALA A 155 1.25 -8.56 3.63
N ARG A 156 0.44 -7.70 2.99
CA ARG A 156 -0.36 -6.68 3.67
C ARG A 156 -1.31 -7.31 4.70
N GLY A 157 -2.08 -8.32 4.27
CA GLY A 157 -3.05 -9.01 5.12
C GLY A 157 -2.41 -9.71 6.32
N ALA A 158 -1.18 -10.23 6.19
CA ALA A 158 -0.47 -10.86 7.29
C ALA A 158 -0.15 -9.88 8.44
N PHE A 159 0.31 -8.67 8.14
CA PHE A 159 0.56 -7.64 9.17
C PHE A 159 -0.71 -7.11 9.78
N HIS A 160 -1.77 -6.92 8.98
CA HIS A 160 -3.10 -6.55 9.49
C HIS A 160 -3.71 -7.63 10.38
N ALA A 161 -3.55 -8.91 10.03
CA ALA A 161 -3.99 -10.01 10.87
C ALA A 161 -3.20 -10.09 12.18
N LEU A 162 -1.88 -9.82 12.15
CA LEU A 162 -1.03 -9.76 13.33
C LEU A 162 -1.46 -8.61 14.26
N GLY A 163 -1.60 -7.39 13.74
CA GLY A 163 -2.11 -6.24 14.49
C GLY A 163 -3.51 -6.51 15.03
N GLY A 164 -4.36 -7.12 14.20
CA GLY A 164 -5.71 -7.55 14.55
C GLY A 164 -5.75 -8.50 15.75
N TYR A 165 -4.89 -9.50 15.78
CA TYR A 165 -4.80 -10.46 16.88
C TYR A 165 -4.30 -9.81 18.17
N LEU A 166 -3.33 -8.89 18.07
CA LEU A 166 -2.71 -8.28 19.24
C LEU A 166 -3.54 -7.15 19.86
N TYR A 167 -4.32 -6.43 19.06
CA TYR A 167 -4.94 -5.16 19.49
C TYR A 167 -6.43 -5.03 19.21
N TRP A 168 -7.00 -5.85 18.32
CA TRP A 168 -8.38 -5.68 17.86
C TRP A 168 -9.34 -6.81 18.26
N MET A 169 -8.87 -7.80 19.01
CA MET A 169 -9.71 -8.94 19.44
C MET A 169 -10.91 -8.52 20.30
N ASP A 170 -10.77 -7.46 21.10
CA ASP A 170 -11.86 -6.92 21.94
C ASP A 170 -13.00 -6.31 21.10
N TYR A 171 -12.74 -6.02 19.82
CA TYR A 171 -13.73 -5.49 18.87
C TYR A 171 -14.44 -6.59 18.09
N MET A 172 -14.18 -7.86 18.39
CA MET A 172 -14.87 -8.99 17.77
C MET A 172 -16.36 -8.99 18.13
N PRO A 173 -17.27 -9.15 17.15
CA PRO A 173 -18.71 -9.24 17.42
C PRO A 173 -19.05 -10.39 18.38
N SER A 174 -19.97 -10.15 19.31
CA SER A 174 -20.39 -11.14 20.31
C SER A 174 -21.06 -12.39 19.69
N ASN A 175 -21.59 -12.26 18.48
CA ASN A 175 -22.18 -13.36 17.71
C ASN A 175 -21.17 -14.12 16.83
N PHE A 176 -19.88 -13.76 16.85
CA PHE A 176 -18.86 -14.47 16.09
C PHE A 176 -18.67 -15.90 16.64
N PRO A 177 -18.53 -16.94 15.78
CA PRO A 177 -18.40 -18.31 16.25
C PRO A 177 -17.21 -18.50 17.20
N LYS A 178 -17.48 -18.89 18.45
CA LYS A 178 -16.44 -19.06 19.48
C LYS A 178 -15.33 -20.02 19.06
N SER A 179 -15.67 -21.09 18.33
CA SER A 179 -14.71 -22.06 17.80
C SER A 179 -13.72 -21.48 16.79
N LEU A 180 -14.04 -20.33 16.18
CA LEU A 180 -13.20 -19.67 15.18
C LEU A 180 -12.52 -18.40 15.72
N THR A 181 -12.62 -18.11 17.03
CA THR A 181 -12.10 -16.87 17.65
C THR A 181 -10.67 -16.54 17.21
N ALA A 182 -9.76 -17.51 17.24
CA ALA A 182 -8.36 -17.30 16.85
C ALA A 182 -8.18 -16.89 15.37
N LEU A 183 -9.16 -17.20 14.52
CA LEU A 183 -9.16 -16.86 13.10
C LEU A 183 -9.85 -15.53 12.80
N TYR A 184 -10.49 -14.89 13.78
CA TYR A 184 -11.22 -13.64 13.57
C TYR A 184 -10.37 -12.55 12.88
N PRO A 185 -9.13 -12.24 13.34
CA PRO A 185 -8.31 -11.22 12.69
C PRO A 185 -7.96 -11.55 11.24
N ILE A 186 -7.77 -12.84 10.94
CA ILE A 186 -7.45 -13.31 9.59
C ILE A 186 -8.69 -13.16 8.71
N ILE A 187 -9.83 -13.67 9.15
CA ILE A 187 -11.10 -13.63 8.42
C ILE A 187 -11.50 -12.19 8.16
N TYR A 188 -11.45 -11.34 9.18
CA TYR A 188 -11.81 -9.94 9.09
C TYR A 188 -10.94 -9.21 8.06
N ASN A 189 -9.61 -9.25 8.21
CA ASN A 189 -8.71 -8.50 7.35
C ASN A 189 -8.68 -9.00 5.91
N TYR A 190 -8.68 -10.33 5.72
CA TYR A 190 -8.70 -10.88 4.37
C TYR A 190 -10.06 -10.75 3.68
N SER A 191 -11.17 -10.59 4.40
CA SER A 191 -12.49 -10.43 3.77
C SER A 191 -12.54 -9.27 2.78
N PHE A 192 -12.06 -8.09 3.16
CA PHE A 192 -12.06 -6.91 2.30
C PHE A 192 -10.82 -6.84 1.39
N ILE A 193 -9.65 -7.27 1.88
CA ILE A 193 -8.42 -7.30 1.07
C ILE A 193 -8.58 -8.25 -0.13
N LEU A 194 -9.13 -9.45 0.08
CA LEU A 194 -9.35 -10.40 -1.01
C LEU A 194 -10.56 -10.01 -1.87
N ALA A 195 -11.59 -9.35 -1.32
CA ALA A 195 -12.69 -8.84 -2.13
C ALA A 195 -12.20 -7.80 -3.16
N GLU A 196 -11.47 -6.76 -2.73
CA GLU A 196 -10.78 -5.86 -3.67
C GLU A 196 -9.78 -6.62 -4.53
N GLY A 197 -9.08 -7.59 -3.91
CA GLY A 197 -8.11 -8.46 -4.57
C GLY A 197 -8.65 -9.14 -5.82
N ILE A 198 -9.82 -9.76 -5.71
CA ILE A 198 -10.52 -10.46 -6.80
C ILE A 198 -10.89 -9.47 -7.90
N LEU A 199 -11.49 -8.32 -7.54
CA LEU A 199 -11.88 -7.31 -8.52
C LEU A 199 -10.65 -6.79 -9.30
N THR A 200 -9.55 -6.49 -8.60
CA THR A 200 -8.31 -6.07 -9.25
C THR A 200 -7.77 -7.16 -10.17
N VAL A 201 -7.72 -8.41 -9.73
CA VAL A 201 -7.23 -9.54 -10.54
C VAL A 201 -8.05 -9.71 -11.82
N ILE A 202 -9.37 -9.59 -11.75
CA ILE A 202 -10.25 -9.61 -12.92
C ILE A 202 -9.84 -8.49 -13.89
N VAL A 203 -9.75 -7.24 -13.41
CA VAL A 203 -9.44 -6.07 -14.25
C VAL A 203 -8.07 -6.18 -14.91
N ILE A 204 -7.01 -6.51 -14.17
CA ILE A 204 -5.65 -6.61 -14.75
C ILE A 204 -5.48 -7.82 -15.67
N SER A 205 -6.38 -8.80 -15.60
CA SER A 205 -6.39 -9.98 -16.48
C SER A 205 -7.14 -9.72 -17.79
N ILE A 206 -7.90 -8.63 -17.90
CA ILE A 206 -8.51 -8.21 -19.17
C ILE A 206 -7.39 -7.91 -20.18
N PRO A 207 -7.37 -8.52 -21.38
CA PRO A 207 -6.25 -8.38 -22.32
C PRO A 207 -5.93 -6.93 -22.69
N ALA A 208 -6.95 -6.07 -22.85
CA ALA A 208 -6.76 -4.65 -23.14
C ALA A 208 -6.02 -3.92 -22.01
N VAL A 209 -6.45 -4.12 -20.76
CA VAL A 209 -5.83 -3.52 -19.57
C VAL A 209 -4.41 -4.05 -19.39
N SER A 210 -4.21 -5.36 -19.49
CA SER A 210 -2.90 -5.99 -19.36
C SER A 210 -1.90 -5.46 -20.40
N LYS A 211 -2.33 -5.32 -21.66
CA LYS A 211 -1.51 -4.72 -22.73
C LYS A 211 -1.18 -3.26 -22.44
N ALA A 212 -2.15 -2.45 -22.04
CA ALA A 212 -1.95 -1.04 -21.72
C ALA A 212 -0.96 -0.85 -20.56
N LEU A 213 -1.12 -1.59 -19.45
CA LEU A 213 -0.19 -1.54 -18.31
C LEU A 213 1.24 -1.97 -18.70
N ASN A 214 1.38 -2.97 -19.57
CA ASN A 214 2.69 -3.39 -20.08
C ASN A 214 3.33 -2.36 -21.02
N GLN A 215 2.53 -1.63 -21.80
CA GLN A 215 3.01 -0.53 -22.63
C GLN A 215 3.55 0.62 -21.76
N ILE A 216 2.79 1.03 -20.73
CA ILE A 216 3.22 2.06 -19.77
C ILE A 216 4.50 1.63 -19.06
N ARG A 217 4.55 0.37 -18.60
CA ARG A 217 5.75 -0.20 -17.99
C ARG A 217 6.95 -0.08 -18.91
N THR A 218 6.83 -0.49 -20.17
CA THR A 218 7.93 -0.44 -21.14
C THR A 218 8.41 1.00 -21.34
N ALA A 219 7.47 1.93 -21.54
CA ALA A 219 7.76 3.35 -21.74
C ALA A 219 8.49 4.01 -20.56
N THR A 220 8.17 3.60 -19.32
CA THR A 220 8.67 4.24 -18.09
C THR A 220 9.86 3.54 -17.46
N THR A 221 10.09 2.26 -17.79
CA THR A 221 11.25 1.49 -17.28
C THR A 221 12.43 1.50 -18.24
N ASN A 222 12.16 1.55 -19.56
CA ASN A 222 13.17 1.56 -20.61
C ASN A 222 12.81 2.59 -21.70
N PRO A 223 13.02 3.90 -21.46
CA PRO A 223 12.56 4.95 -22.38
C PRO A 223 13.13 4.82 -23.80
N GLY A 224 14.38 4.34 -23.94
CA GLY A 224 15.04 4.14 -25.23
C GLY A 224 14.50 2.99 -26.08
N LEU A 225 13.61 2.14 -25.55
CA LEU A 225 12.96 1.04 -26.28
C LEU A 225 11.52 1.38 -26.71
N TYR A 226 10.98 2.53 -26.28
CA TYR A 226 9.65 2.95 -26.70
C TYR A 226 9.71 3.52 -28.12
N LYS A 227 9.34 2.71 -29.11
CA LYS A 227 9.06 3.21 -30.46
C LYS A 227 7.66 3.80 -30.44
N THR A 228 7.54 5.10 -30.67
CA THR A 228 6.24 5.75 -30.90
C THR A 228 5.52 4.98 -32.01
N PRO A 229 4.26 4.53 -31.81
CA PRO A 229 3.48 3.99 -32.92
C PRO A 229 3.51 5.03 -34.04
N ALA A 230 3.91 4.62 -35.25
CA ALA A 230 3.84 5.49 -36.40
C ALA A 230 2.41 6.04 -36.46
N ALA A 231 2.28 7.37 -36.41
CA ALA A 231 0.98 8.00 -36.59
C ALA A 231 0.50 7.55 -37.98
N ASN A 232 -0.53 6.69 -38.01
CA ASN A 232 -1.24 6.38 -39.24
C ASN A 232 -1.83 7.69 -39.73
N LYS A 233 -1.17 8.30 -40.71
CA LYS A 233 -1.76 9.33 -41.57
C LYS A 233 -2.78 8.68 -42.48
#